data_AF-A0A939XCK8-F1
#
_entry.id   AF-A0A939XCK8-F1
#
_cell.length_a   1.000
_cell.length_b   1.000
_cell.length_c   1.000
_cell.angle_alpha   90.00
_cell.angle_beta   90.00
_cell.angle_gamma   90.00
#
_symmetry.space_group_name_H-M   'P 1'
#
loop_
_entity.id
_entity.type
_entity.pdbx_description
1 polymer ?
#
loop_
_entity_poly.entity_id
_entity_poly.type
_entity_poly.pdbx_seq_one_letter_code
_entity_poly.pdbx_strand_id
1 'polypeptide(L)'
;MKKILALIILITFVMVSGCKKDELPKESLNGTSWAAAYGDYTLWIHFTSDVAFLEFMGDETGNPCSTGVCYGTYSFANNRVDFLTHESTSPFDYAILEGDGSMLNLTYKSGYTRMFAKK
;
A
#
# COMPACT_ATOMS: atom_id res chain seq x y z
N MET A 1 -31.41 -4.88 -60.00
CA MET A 1 -30.85 -4.77 -58.62
C MET A 1 -29.35 -5.02 -58.68
N LYS A 2 -28.62 -4.36 -57.78
CA LYS A 2 -27.19 -4.05 -57.83
C LYS A 2 -26.27 -5.28 -57.77
N LYS A 3 -25.11 -5.11 -58.43
CA LYS A 3 -23.97 -6.02 -58.58
C LYS A 3 -23.41 -6.46 -57.21
N ILE A 4 -23.01 -7.73 -57.07
CA ILE A 4 -22.04 -8.14 -56.04
C ILE A 4 -20.82 -8.69 -56.77
N LEU A 5 -19.77 -7.87 -56.74
CA LEU A 5 -18.40 -8.17 -57.12
C LEU A 5 -17.55 -7.83 -55.89
N ALA A 6 -16.81 -8.78 -55.34
CA ALA A 6 -15.62 -8.56 -54.52
C ALA A 6 -15.10 -9.94 -54.07
N LEU A 7 -14.09 -10.50 -54.73
CA LEU A 7 -12.66 -10.17 -54.62
C LEU A 7 -12.07 -10.67 -53.29
N ILE A 8 -11.36 -11.80 -53.43
CA ILE A 8 -10.47 -12.41 -52.44
C ILE A 8 -9.31 -11.44 -52.19
N ILE A 9 -9.06 -11.09 -50.93
CA ILE A 9 -7.75 -10.60 -50.50
C ILE A 9 -7.34 -11.39 -49.25
N LEU A 10 -6.37 -12.28 -49.47
CA LEU A 10 -5.59 -13.01 -48.49
C LEU A 10 -4.52 -12.06 -47.95
N ILE A 11 -4.58 -11.71 -46.65
CA ILE A 11 -3.44 -11.12 -45.93
C ILE A 11 -3.22 -11.93 -44.66
N THR A 12 -2.18 -12.75 -44.70
CA THR A 12 -1.54 -13.35 -43.53
C THR A 12 -0.78 -12.28 -42.78
N PHE A 13 -1.32 -11.83 -41.64
CA PHE A 13 -0.55 -11.05 -40.67
C PHE A 13 -0.28 -11.93 -39.44
N VAL A 14 0.89 -12.56 -39.47
CA VAL A 14 1.46 -13.21 -38.29
C VAL A 14 1.89 -12.09 -37.34
N MET A 15 1.03 -11.73 -36.39
CA MET A 15 1.42 -10.92 -35.24
C MET A 15 2.27 -11.79 -34.32
N VAL A 16 3.58 -11.76 -34.49
CA VAL A 16 4.51 -12.07 -33.39
C VAL A 16 4.48 -10.86 -32.45
N SER A 17 3.44 -10.74 -31.61
CA SER A 17 3.52 -9.82 -30.48
C SER A 17 4.28 -10.56 -29.39
N GLY A 18 5.56 -10.21 -29.23
CA GLY A 18 6.36 -10.69 -28.11
C GLY A 18 5.61 -10.47 -26.81
N CYS A 19 5.59 -11.50 -25.95
CA CYS A 19 5.17 -11.36 -24.56
C CYS A 19 5.99 -10.25 -23.93
N LYS A 20 5.46 -9.02 -23.93
CA LYS A 20 5.77 -8.10 -22.87
C LYS A 20 5.24 -8.81 -21.63
N LYS A 21 6.17 -9.21 -20.77
CA LYS A 21 5.85 -9.65 -19.43
C LYS A 21 5.16 -8.43 -18.82
N ASP A 22 3.84 -8.44 -18.77
CA ASP A 22 3.09 -7.41 -18.07
C ASP A 22 3.59 -7.48 -16.62
N GLU A 23 4.51 -6.57 -16.27
CA GLU A 23 4.86 -6.36 -14.88
C GLU A 23 3.56 -5.89 -14.24
N LEU A 24 2.96 -6.78 -13.45
CA LEU A 24 1.79 -6.46 -12.64
C LEU A 24 2.09 -5.12 -11.94
N PRO A 25 1.15 -4.15 -11.95
CA PRO A 25 1.39 -2.87 -11.32
C PRO A 25 1.87 -3.12 -9.89
N LYS A 26 3.07 -2.64 -9.57
CA LYS A 26 3.66 -2.77 -8.25
C LYS A 26 2.71 -2.11 -7.26
N GLU A 27 2.08 -2.89 -6.40
CA GLU A 27 1.28 -2.34 -5.31
C GLU A 27 2.22 -1.50 -4.43
N SER A 28 1.86 -0.23 -4.20
CA SER A 28 2.67 0.71 -3.43
C SER A 28 1.81 1.36 -2.36
N LEU A 29 2.40 1.54 -1.18
CA LEU A 29 1.80 2.28 -0.07
C LEU A 29 2.32 3.73 0.00
N ASN A 30 3.23 4.11 -0.90
CA ASN A 30 3.82 5.45 -0.90
C ASN A 30 2.74 6.55 -0.95
N GLY A 31 2.87 7.52 -0.04
CA GLY A 31 1.95 8.64 0.12
C GLY A 31 0.66 8.30 0.86
N THR A 32 0.48 7.06 1.34
CA THR A 32 -0.72 6.68 2.09
C THR A 32 -0.54 6.91 3.60
N SER A 33 -1.66 7.23 4.25
CA SER A 33 -1.74 7.44 5.69
C SER A 33 -2.78 6.51 6.32
N TRP A 34 -2.49 6.08 7.53
CA TRP A 34 -3.31 5.15 8.30
C TRP A 34 -3.37 5.61 9.74
N ALA A 35 -4.55 5.52 10.36
CA ALA A 35 -4.77 6.08 11.68
C ALA A 35 -5.60 5.17 12.57
N ALA A 36 -5.27 5.16 13.86
CA ALA A 36 -6.02 4.45 14.90
C ALA A 36 -6.07 5.27 16.20
N ALA A 37 -7.18 5.19 16.93
CA ALA A 37 -7.32 5.87 18.23
C ALA A 37 -6.33 5.30 19.26
N TYR A 38 -5.56 6.15 19.93
CA TYR A 38 -4.53 5.80 20.90
C TYR A 38 -4.62 6.71 22.14
N GLY A 39 -5.35 6.26 23.16
CA GLY A 39 -5.66 7.08 24.32
C GLY A 39 -6.45 8.32 23.91
N ASP A 40 -5.98 9.50 24.33
CA ASP A 40 -6.57 10.80 23.99
C ASP A 40 -6.13 11.35 22.61
N TYR A 41 -5.29 10.59 21.89
CA TYR A 41 -4.71 11.00 20.62
C TYR A 41 -5.03 10.00 19.51
N THR A 42 -4.62 10.33 18.29
CA THR A 42 -4.59 9.40 17.16
C THR A 42 -3.15 9.02 16.86
N LEU A 43 -2.90 7.72 16.74
CA LEU A 43 -1.64 7.20 16.24
C LEU A 43 -1.69 7.14 14.73
N TRP A 44 -0.72 7.77 14.07
CA TRP A 44 -0.62 7.88 12.62
C TRP A 44 0.58 7.09 12.11
N ILE A 45 0.38 6.43 10.98
CA ILE A 45 1.43 5.81 10.17
C ILE A 45 1.35 6.45 8.79
N HIS A 46 2.46 7.02 8.33
CA HIS A 46 2.56 7.59 6.99
C HIS A 46 3.69 6.93 6.22
N PHE A 47 3.37 6.32 5.09
CA PHE A 47 4.34 5.67 4.21
C PHE A 47 4.95 6.71 3.27
N THR A 48 6.08 7.28 3.66
CA THR A 48 6.77 8.38 2.95
C THR A 48 7.41 7.99 1.61
N SER A 49 7.66 6.70 1.39
CA SER A 49 8.19 6.15 0.14
C SER A 49 7.83 4.67 0.04
N ASP A 50 8.29 4.00 -1.03
CA ASP A 50 8.14 2.54 -1.19
C ASP A 50 8.89 1.70 -0.15
N VAL A 51 9.76 2.31 0.67
CA VAL A 51 10.61 1.60 1.63
C VAL A 51 10.65 2.23 3.02
N ALA A 52 10.11 3.43 3.20
CA ALA A 52 10.20 4.19 4.45
C ALA A 52 8.83 4.67 4.93
N PHE A 53 8.65 4.70 6.24
CA PHE A 53 7.48 5.23 6.91
C PHE A 53 7.87 6.06 8.13
N LEU A 54 6.92 6.81 8.65
CA LEU A 54 6.98 7.45 9.95
C LEU A 54 5.74 7.14 10.78
N GLU A 55 5.92 7.14 12.10
CA GLU A 55 4.91 6.99 13.14
C GLU A 55 4.88 8.28 13.96
N PHE A 56 3.70 8.82 14.25
CA PHE A 56 3.57 9.98 15.14
C PHE A 56 2.20 10.04 15.82
N MET A 57 2.13 10.81 16.90
CA MET A 57 0.89 11.13 17.60
C MET A 57 0.32 12.45 17.09
N GLY A 58 -0.93 12.42 16.64
CA GLY A 58 -1.63 13.59 16.10
C GLY A 58 -3.09 13.66 16.52
N ASP A 59 -3.77 14.71 16.07
CA ASP A 59 -5.22 14.81 16.14
C ASP A 59 -5.89 13.92 15.08
N GLU A 60 -7.22 13.91 15.02
CA GLU A 60 -7.98 13.11 14.06
C GLU A 60 -7.77 13.51 12.58
N THR A 61 -7.17 14.68 12.34
CA THR A 61 -6.88 15.21 11.00
C THR A 61 -5.42 15.04 10.58
N GLY A 62 -4.56 14.55 11.48
CA GLY A 62 -3.16 14.29 11.21
C GLY A 62 -2.23 15.44 11.55
N ASN A 63 -2.69 16.46 12.27
CA ASN A 63 -1.79 17.48 12.80
C ASN A 63 -1.02 16.89 13.98
N PRO A 64 0.33 16.95 14.00
CA PRO A 64 1.11 16.45 15.12
C PRO A 64 0.71 17.14 16.43
N CYS A 65 0.38 16.35 17.45
CA CYS A 65 0.05 16.83 18.80
C CYS A 65 1.15 16.53 19.82
N SER A 66 2.19 15.78 19.40
CA SER A 66 3.38 15.46 20.18
C SER A 66 4.63 15.68 19.35
N THR A 67 5.76 15.91 20.00
CA THR A 67 7.06 16.11 19.35
C THR A 67 7.73 14.80 18.91
N GLY A 68 7.20 13.65 19.33
CA GLY A 68 7.74 12.35 18.96
C GLY A 68 7.32 11.94 17.55
N VAL A 69 8.30 11.86 16.65
CA VAL A 69 8.18 11.18 15.35
C VAL A 69 9.15 10.01 15.36
N CYS A 70 8.65 8.80 15.16
CA CYS A 70 9.46 7.61 15.00
C CYS A 70 9.55 7.27 13.51
N TYR A 71 10.68 6.72 13.08
CA TYR A 71 10.93 6.39 11.69
C TYR A 71 11.21 4.90 11.52
N GLY A 72 10.96 4.40 10.33
CA GLY A 72 11.27 3.01 10.03
C GLY A 72 11.26 2.70 8.55
N THR A 73 11.58 1.44 8.27
CA THR A 73 11.57 0.88 6.92
C THR A 73 10.66 -0.33 6.84
N TYR A 74 10.17 -0.61 5.63
CA TYR A 74 9.24 -1.72 5.40
C TYR A 74 9.46 -2.37 4.03
N SER A 75 8.93 -3.57 3.89
CA SER A 75 8.64 -4.20 2.60
C SER A 75 7.15 -4.48 2.46
N PHE A 76 6.63 -4.40 1.24
CA PHE A 76 5.23 -4.68 0.96
C PHE A 76 5.08 -5.64 -0.21
N ALA A 77 4.37 -6.75 0.03
CA ALA A 77 4.02 -7.73 -0.98
C ALA A 77 2.81 -8.55 -0.52
N ASN A 78 1.94 -8.96 -1.44
CA ASN A 78 0.80 -9.84 -1.18
C ASN A 78 -0.08 -9.36 -0.01
N ASN A 79 -0.44 -8.07 -0.01
CA ASN A 79 -1.21 -7.42 1.07
C ASN A 79 -0.57 -7.46 2.46
N ARG A 80 0.72 -7.78 2.56
CA ARG A 80 1.45 -7.83 3.83
C ARG A 80 2.55 -6.78 3.85
N VAL A 81 2.54 -5.96 4.89
CA VAL A 81 3.61 -5.03 5.26
C VAL A 81 4.47 -5.73 6.29
N ASP A 82 5.75 -5.89 6.02
CA ASP A 82 6.73 -6.33 7.03
C ASP A 82 7.59 -5.13 7.43
N PHE A 83 7.57 -4.77 8.72
CA PHE A 83 8.32 -3.63 9.26
C PHE A 83 9.73 -4.09 9.65
N LEU A 84 10.72 -3.63 8.89
CA LEU A 84 12.10 -4.10 8.99
C LEU A 84 12.88 -3.37 10.08
N THR A 85 12.72 -2.04 10.13
CA THR A 85 13.26 -1.18 11.19
C THR A 85 12.15 -0.29 11.71
N HIS A 86 12.15 -0.01 13.01
CA HIS A 86 11.24 0.95 13.60
C HIS A 86 11.82 1.52 14.90
N GLU A 87 12.15 2.80 14.91
CA GLU A 87 12.74 3.53 16.04
C GLU A 87 11.66 3.96 17.05
N SER A 88 10.92 2.99 17.58
CA SER A 88 9.82 3.23 18.53
C SER A 88 9.99 2.34 19.78
N THR A 89 9.50 2.82 20.92
CA THR A 89 9.45 2.00 22.15
C THR A 89 8.42 0.88 22.06
N SER A 90 7.48 0.98 21.11
CA SER A 90 6.50 -0.05 20.77
C SER A 90 6.61 -0.40 19.28
N PRO A 91 7.70 -1.07 18.86
CA PRO A 91 7.98 -1.29 17.45
C PRO A 91 6.94 -2.20 16.80
N PHE A 92 6.75 -1.98 15.50
CA PHE A 92 5.83 -2.75 14.68
C PHE A 92 6.55 -4.00 14.17
N ASP A 93 5.79 -5.07 13.96
CA ASP A 93 6.31 -6.32 13.40
C ASP A 93 5.85 -6.48 11.95
N TYR A 94 4.55 -6.65 11.74
CA TYR A 94 3.94 -6.72 10.42
C TYR A 94 2.51 -6.17 10.44
N ALA A 95 1.95 -5.91 9.26
CA ALA A 95 0.52 -5.65 9.11
C ALA A 95 -0.05 -6.35 7.89
N ILE A 96 -1.36 -6.63 7.94
CA ILE A 96 -2.12 -7.17 6.81
C ILE A 96 -3.12 -6.12 6.34
N LEU A 97 -3.15 -5.85 5.03
CA LEU A 97 -4.22 -5.06 4.42
C LEU A 97 -5.49 -5.90 4.35
N GLU A 98 -6.56 -5.37 4.94
CA GLU A 98 -7.89 -5.99 5.02
C GLU A 98 -8.95 -5.06 4.42
N GLY A 99 -10.15 -5.61 4.23
CA GLY A 99 -11.33 -4.87 3.79
C GLY A 99 -11.05 -4.01 2.57
N ASP A 100 -10.72 -4.63 1.43
CA ASP A 100 -10.36 -3.98 0.16
C ASP A 100 -9.15 -3.03 0.17
N GLY A 101 -8.35 -3.04 1.25
CA GLY A 101 -7.24 -2.10 1.43
C GLY A 101 -7.68 -0.78 2.05
N SER A 102 -8.82 -0.76 2.74
CA SER A 102 -9.27 0.34 3.59
C SER A 102 -8.83 0.18 5.06
N MET A 103 -8.42 -1.02 5.47
CA MET A 103 -7.97 -1.33 6.83
C MET A 103 -6.57 -1.95 6.86
N LEU A 104 -5.78 -1.62 7.87
CA LEU A 104 -4.45 -2.17 8.12
C LEU A 104 -4.43 -2.78 9.53
N ASN A 105 -4.41 -4.12 9.57
CA ASN A 105 -4.36 -4.90 10.81
C ASN A 105 -2.91 -5.05 11.26
N LEU A 106 -2.45 -4.12 12.11
CA LEU A 106 -1.08 -4.01 12.57
C LEU A 106 -0.82 -4.92 13.78
N THR A 107 0.28 -5.66 13.73
CA THR A 107 0.83 -6.42 14.85
C THR A 107 2.12 -5.78 15.33
N TYR A 108 2.21 -5.50 16.62
CA TYR A 108 3.41 -5.00 17.28
C TYR A 108 4.37 -6.16 17.59
N LYS A 109 5.67 -5.90 17.77
CA LYS A 109 6.63 -6.96 18.20
C LYS A 109 6.29 -7.59 19.55
N SER A 110 5.47 -6.93 20.36
CA SER A 110 4.92 -7.48 21.61
C SER A 110 3.81 -8.51 21.39
N GLY A 111 3.32 -8.67 20.16
CA GLY A 111 2.18 -9.52 19.80
C GLY A 111 0.80 -8.86 19.95
N TYR A 112 0.74 -7.63 20.49
CA TYR A 112 -0.50 -6.85 20.51
C TYR A 112 -0.90 -6.47 19.08
N THR A 113 -2.21 -6.38 18.80
CA THR A 113 -2.74 -6.02 17.49
C THR A 113 -3.64 -4.79 17.55
N ARG A 114 -3.71 -4.05 16.44
CA ARG A 114 -4.51 -2.85 16.30
C ARG A 114 -4.94 -2.63 14.86
N MET A 115 -6.20 -2.26 14.68
CA MET A 115 -6.76 -1.88 13.38
C MET A 115 -6.54 -0.39 13.12
N PHE A 116 -5.94 -0.08 11.97
CA PHE A 116 -5.79 1.28 11.45
C PHE A 116 -6.70 1.44 10.23
N ALA A 117 -7.42 2.56 10.17
CA ALA A 117 -8.21 2.92 9.01
C ALA A 117 -7.38 3.81 8.07
N LYS A 118 -7.54 3.61 6.77
CA LYS A 118 -6.95 4.49 5.76
C LYS A 118 -7.50 5.91 5.88
N LYS A 119 -6.66 6.92 5.62
CA LYS A 119 -6.99 8.34 5.69
C LYS A 119 -6.67 9.05 4.37
#